data_AF-A0A382RF93-F1
#
_entry.id   AF-A0A382RF93-F1
#
_cell.length_a   1.000
_cell.length_b   1.000
_cell.length_c   1.000
_cell.angle_alpha   90.00
_cell.angle_beta   90.00
_cell.angle_gamma   90.00
#
_symmetry.space_group_name_H-M   'P 1'
#
loop_
_entity.id
_entity.type
_entity.pdbx_description
1 polymer ?
#
loop_
_entity_poly.entity_id
_entity_poly.type
_entity_poly.pdbx_seq_one_letter_code
_entity_poly.pdbx_strand_id
1 'polypeptide(L)'
;MKQTLTRIIISLTFFIGLGITQDMENQSLSIPQAYENGNGEPSNQNRLPQLLRDVKVLLSEAFIADVMLDTLEVVYSLNRIFDFLSEADQYG
;
A
#
# COMPACT_ATOMS: atom_id res chain seq x y z
N MET A 1 -3.97 30.78 37.02
CA MET A 1 -4.26 29.45 36.42
C MET A 1 -5.17 29.52 35.18
N LYS A 2 -6.18 30.40 35.12
CA LYS A 2 -7.10 30.45 33.96
C LYS A 2 -6.42 30.93 32.66
N GLN A 3 -5.54 31.94 32.73
CA GLN A 3 -4.85 32.49 31.56
C GLN A 3 -3.80 31.54 30.93
N THR A 4 -3.17 30.68 31.73
CA THR A 4 -2.23 29.67 31.23
C THR A 4 -2.97 28.55 30.50
N LEU A 5 -4.16 28.15 30.97
CA LEU A 5 -5.01 27.18 30.29
C LEU A 5 -5.57 27.70 28.97
N THR A 6 -6.01 28.96 28.90
CA THR A 6 -6.49 29.56 27.65
C THR A 6 -5.40 29.61 26.57
N ARG A 7 -4.15 29.88 26.94
CA ARG A 7 -3.01 29.91 26.00
C ARG A 7 -2.66 28.52 25.46
N ILE A 8 -2.75 27.48 26.29
CA ILE A 8 -2.52 26.09 25.88
C ILE A 8 -3.60 25.62 24.88
N ILE A 9 -4.86 25.96 25.12
CA ILE A 9 -5.98 25.59 24.24
C ILE A 9 -5.83 26.22 22.85
N ILE A 10 -5.45 27.50 22.78
CA ILE A 10 -5.24 28.21 21.51
C ILE A 10 -4.09 27.59 20.70
N SER A 11 -3.01 27.18 21.37
CA SER A 11 -1.89 26.49 20.72
C SER A 11 -2.28 25.12 20.17
N LEU A 12 -3.18 24.39 20.83
CA LEU A 12 -3.60 23.06 20.40
C LEU A 12 -4.48 23.11 19.13
N THR A 13 -5.34 24.14 19.00
CA THR A 13 -6.18 24.34 17.81
C THR A 13 -5.41 24.74 16.56
N PHE A 14 -4.20 25.31 16.69
CA PHE A 14 -3.39 25.72 15.54
C PHE A 14 -2.76 24.54 14.79
N PHE A 15 -2.54 23.40 15.45
CA PHE A 15 -1.99 22.19 14.82
C PHE A 15 -3.03 21.37 14.04
N ILE A 16 -4.32 21.58 14.27
CA ILE A 16 -5.40 20.82 13.62
C ILE A 16 -5.73 21.39 12.22
N GLY A 17 -5.36 22.64 11.93
CA GLY A 17 -5.71 23.34 10.69
C GLY A 17 -4.78 23.13 9.48
N LEU A 18 -3.72 22.33 9.60
CA LEU A 18 -2.76 22.08 8.52
C LEU A 18 -2.83 20.61 8.07
N GLY A 19 -3.82 20.35 7.23
CA GLY A 19 -4.06 19.09 6.52
C GLY A 19 -5.54 19.07 6.15
N ILE A 20 -5.97 19.11 4.89
CA ILE A 20 -5.40 18.60 3.65
C ILE A 20 -6.03 19.44 2.52
N THR A 21 -5.24 20.09 1.68
CA THR A 21 -5.65 20.41 0.30
C THR A 21 -4.99 19.37 -0.58
N GLN A 22 -5.75 18.32 -0.94
CA GLN A 22 -5.37 17.44 -2.04
C GLN A 22 -5.63 18.23 -3.32
N ASP A 23 -4.58 18.83 -3.87
CA ASP A 23 -4.55 19.04 -5.31
C ASP A 23 -4.69 17.65 -5.92
N MET A 24 -5.81 17.38 -6.60
CA MET A 24 -5.97 16.23 -7.47
C MET A 24 -5.05 16.45 -8.68
N GLU A 25 -3.75 16.33 -8.47
CA GLU A 25 -2.86 15.92 -9.54
C GLU A 25 -3.37 14.53 -9.94
N ASN A 26 -3.74 14.37 -11.21
CA ASN A 26 -3.94 13.06 -11.81
C ASN A 26 -2.59 12.35 -11.72
N GLN A 27 -2.31 11.78 -10.56
CA GLN A 27 -1.26 10.81 -10.36
C GLN A 27 -1.76 9.62 -11.17
N SER A 28 -1.40 9.59 -12.46
CA SER A 28 -1.19 8.34 -13.15
C SER A 28 -0.40 7.52 -12.15
N LEU A 29 -1.03 6.50 -11.58
CA LEU A 29 -0.43 5.55 -10.66
C LEU A 29 0.87 5.09 -11.33
N SER A 30 1.97 5.73 -10.98
CA SER A 30 3.30 5.21 -11.17
C SER A 30 3.35 4.07 -10.19
N ILE A 31 2.80 2.93 -10.63
CA ILE A 31 3.05 1.62 -10.04
C ILE A 31 4.54 1.64 -9.72
N PRO A 32 4.96 1.62 -8.44
CA PRO A 32 6.36 1.47 -8.09
C PRO A 32 6.84 0.31 -8.92
N GLN A 33 7.82 0.60 -9.80
CA GLN A 33 8.17 -0.25 -10.92
C GLN A 33 8.07 -1.70 -10.46
N ALA A 34 7.17 -2.45 -11.12
CA ALA A 34 7.17 -3.89 -11.03
C ALA A 34 8.64 -4.30 -11.06
N TYR A 35 9.11 -4.95 -10.00
CA TYR A 35 10.47 -5.46 -9.96
C TYR A 35 10.66 -6.22 -11.27
N GLU A 36 11.38 -5.61 -12.23
CA GLU A 36 11.69 -6.25 -13.50
C GLU A 36 12.66 -7.36 -13.14
N ASN A 37 12.09 -8.52 -12.82
CA ASN A 37 12.84 -9.73 -12.63
C ASN A 37 13.24 -10.24 -14.01
N GLY A 38 14.22 -9.56 -14.62
CA GLY A 38 15.22 -10.04 -15.58
C GLY A 38 14.81 -10.79 -16.84
N ASN A 39 13.56 -11.21 -16.99
CA ASN A 39 13.11 -12.14 -18.00
C ASN A 39 11.84 -11.56 -18.59
N GLY A 40 11.97 -10.86 -19.71
CA GLY A 40 10.86 -10.66 -20.63
C GLY A 40 10.37 -12.03 -21.10
N GLU A 41 9.49 -12.64 -20.33
CA GLU A 41 8.88 -13.91 -20.70
C GLU A 41 7.88 -13.68 -21.85
N PRO A 42 7.88 -14.54 -22.88
CA PRO A 42 6.95 -14.41 -23.99
C PRO A 42 5.53 -14.60 -23.46
N SER A 43 4.62 -13.81 -24.02
CA SER A 43 3.20 -13.63 -23.65
C SER A 43 2.33 -14.90 -23.67
N ASN A 44 2.90 -16.09 -23.83
CA ASN A 44 2.24 -17.40 -23.88
C ASN A 44 2.75 -18.41 -22.83
N GLN A 45 3.60 -18.01 -21.89
CA GLN A 45 4.05 -18.92 -20.83
C GLN A 45 3.13 -18.96 -19.62
N ASN A 46 3.07 -20.11 -18.96
CA ASN A 46 2.32 -20.30 -17.71
C ASN A 46 2.83 -19.32 -16.65
N ARG A 47 1.99 -18.34 -16.28
CA ARG A 47 2.33 -17.30 -15.29
C ARG A 47 2.22 -17.77 -13.85
N LEU A 48 1.68 -18.97 -13.60
CA LEU A 48 1.45 -19.50 -12.25
C LEU A 48 2.71 -19.43 -11.36
N PRO A 49 3.92 -19.84 -11.80
CA PRO A 49 5.10 -19.75 -10.94
C PRO A 49 5.49 -18.32 -10.57
N GLN A 50 5.20 -17.35 -11.45
CA GLN A 50 5.46 -15.93 -11.19
C GLN A 50 4.40 -15.37 -10.23
N LEU A 51 3.12 -15.64 -10.46
CA LEU A 51 2.02 -15.23 -9.58
C LEU A 51 2.23 -15.71 -8.15
N LEU A 52 2.60 -16.99 -7.95
CA LEU A 52 2.86 -17.54 -6.62
C LEU A 52 4.10 -16.91 -5.95
N ARG A 53 5.11 -16.54 -6.73
CA ARG A 53 6.28 -15.82 -6.23
C ARG A 53 5.90 -14.41 -5.77
N ASP A 54 5.10 -13.71 -6.55
CA ASP A 54 4.66 -12.36 -6.25
C ASP A 54 3.76 -12.34 -5.01
N VAL A 55 2.83 -13.29 -4.89
CA VAL A 55 2.00 -13.48 -3.68
C VAL A 55 2.88 -13.70 -2.44
N LYS A 56 3.95 -14.50 -2.55
CA LYS A 56 4.87 -14.73 -1.43
C LYS A 56 5.56 -13.44 -0.96
N VAL A 57 5.95 -12.57 -1.89
CA VAL A 57 6.55 -11.27 -1.56
C VAL A 57 5.52 -10.38 -0.87
N LEU A 58 4.33 -10.26 -1.44
CA LEU A 58 3.24 -9.46 -0.86
C LEU A 58 2.82 -9.94 0.54
N LEU A 59 2.85 -11.26 0.80
CA LEU A 59 2.59 -11.80 2.13
C LEU A 59 3.66 -11.36 3.15
N SER A 60 4.91 -11.25 2.71
CA SER A 60 5.99 -10.73 3.55
C SER A 60 5.81 -9.23 3.82
N GLU A 61 5.39 -8.46 2.82
CA GLU A 61 5.07 -7.04 2.95
C GLU A 61 3.88 -6.81 3.90
N ALA A 62 2.80 -7.57 3.73
CA ALA A 62 1.63 -7.52 4.61
C ALA A 62 2.01 -7.82 6.07
N PHE A 63 2.87 -8.83 6.28
CA PHE A 63 3.36 -9.16 7.62
C PHE A 63 4.20 -8.04 8.23
N ILE A 64 5.10 -7.44 7.45
CA ILE A 64 5.92 -6.31 7.92
C ILE A 64 5.04 -5.10 8.25
N ALA A 65 4.06 -4.79 7.39
CA ALA A 65 3.12 -3.70 7.58
C ALA A 65 2.29 -3.88 8.86
N ASP A 66 1.84 -5.11 9.16
CA ASP A 66 1.12 -5.43 10.39
C ASP A 66 1.99 -5.16 11.63
N VAL A 67 3.25 -5.61 11.62
CA VAL A 67 4.22 -5.33 12.70
C VAL A 67 4.46 -3.83 12.87
N MET A 68 4.43 -3.06 11.78
CA MET A 68 4.58 -1.60 11.78
C MET A 68 3.28 -0.85 12.14
N LEU A 69 2.18 -1.55 12.41
CA LEU A 69 0.85 -1.00 12.67
C LEU A 69 0.31 -0.15 11.50
N ASP A 70 0.76 -0.42 10.27
CA ASP A 70 0.25 0.23 9.06
C ASP A 70 -0.92 -0.57 8.49
N THR A 71 -2.11 -0.33 9.04
CA THR A 71 -3.32 -1.07 8.64
C THR A 71 -3.72 -0.82 7.19
N LEU A 72 -3.40 0.35 6.61
CA LEU A 72 -3.76 0.64 5.22
C LEU A 72 -2.92 -0.19 4.26
N GLU A 73 -1.61 -0.28 4.51
CA GLU A 73 -0.72 -1.12 3.71
C GLU A 73 -1.09 -2.60 3.84
N VAL A 74 -1.42 -3.09 5.06
CA VAL A 74 -1.91 -4.47 5.25
C VAL A 74 -3.12 -4.76 4.36
N VAL A 75 -4.14 -3.90 4.38
CA VAL A 75 -5.36 -4.10 3.59
C VAL A 75 -5.07 -4.03 2.09
N TYR A 76 -4.18 -3.11 1.68
CA TYR A 76 -3.75 -3.00 0.30
C TYR A 76 -3.03 -4.27 -0.19
N SER A 77 -2.04 -4.75 0.56
CA SER A 77 -1.30 -5.97 0.22
C SER A 77 -2.23 -7.19 0.15
N LEU A 78 -3.17 -7.34 1.10
CA LEU A 78 -4.13 -8.45 1.12
C LEU A 78 -5.08 -8.44 -0.08
N ASN A 79 -5.60 -7.27 -0.48
CA ASN A 79 -6.41 -7.16 -1.70
C ASN A 79 -5.62 -7.62 -2.93
N ARG A 80 -4.36 -7.20 -3.04
CA ARG A 80 -3.53 -7.57 -4.18
C ARG A 80 -3.15 -9.06 -4.20
N ILE A 81 -2.95 -9.65 -3.03
CA ILE A 81 -2.79 -11.12 -2.89
C ILE A 81 -4.02 -11.83 -3.43
N PHE A 82 -5.22 -11.37 -3.09
CA PHE A 82 -6.46 -11.98 -3.57
C PHE A 82 -6.59 -11.92 -5.09
N ASP A 83 -6.23 -10.79 -5.71
CA ASP A 83 -6.24 -10.63 -7.17
C ASP A 83 -5.28 -11.62 -7.84
N PHE A 84 -4.04 -11.73 -7.35
CA PHE A 84 -3.05 -12.65 -7.92
C PHE A 84 -3.40 -14.12 -7.69
N LEU A 85 -4.01 -14.47 -6.56
CA LEU A 85 -4.50 -15.83 -6.32
C LEU A 85 -5.71 -16.16 -7.21
N SER A 86 -6.59 -15.19 -7.46
CA SER A 86 -7.72 -15.34 -8.39
C SER A 86 -7.23 -15.50 -9.84
N GLU A 87 -6.10 -14.87 -10.19
CA GLU A 87 -5.44 -15.13 -11.47
C GLU A 87 -4.77 -16.51 -11.49
N ALA A 88 -4.10 -16.90 -10.41
CA ALA A 88 -3.43 -18.19 -10.29
C ALA A 88 -4.41 -19.38 -10.41
N ASP A 89 -5.63 -19.23 -9.88
CA ASP A 89 -6.71 -20.23 -9.96
C ASP A 89 -7.07 -20.60 -11.41
N GLN A 90 -6.86 -19.69 -12.37
CA GLN A 90 -7.10 -19.96 -13.80
C GLN A 90 -6.12 -20.99 -14.39
N TYR A 91 -5.02 -21.29 -13.70
CA TYR A 91 -4.01 -22.24 -14.14
C TYR A 91 -4.15 -23.65 -13.52
N GLY A 92 -5.08 -23.84 -12.56
CA GLY A 92 -5.44 -25.14 -11.99
C GLY A 92 -4.76 -25.51 -10.68
#